data_AF-A0A2H1GHI5-F1
#
_entry.id   AF-A0A2H1GHI5-F1
#
_cell.length_a   1.000
_cell.length_b   1.000
_cell.length_c   1.000
_cell.angle_alpha   90.00
_cell.angle_beta   90.00
_cell.angle_gamma   90.00
#
_symmetry.space_group_name_H-M   'P 1'
#
loop_
_entity.id
_entity.type
_entity.pdbx_description
1 polymer ?
#
loop_
_entity_poly.entity_id
_entity_poly.type
_entity_poly.pdbx_seq_one_letter_code
_entity_poly.pdbx_strand_id
1 'polypeptide(L)'
;MTKLDSVIRETLRLHPLNAQGMVREVVAIGGPETPDGLLLPQGTHISLLTSTMHSDPDVSGGDTAEYDPLRFYKQGLGGGQTAAVQVSEGYLSFGLGEHACPGRFFAVNVIKLMLAHLLVRYDIEPFAERPGFTALAGAMIPKAKTKVKMRKRSVIV
;
A
#
# COMPACT_ATOMS: atom_id res chain seq x y z
N MET A 1 -6.76 12.59 10.29
CA MET A 1 -6.72 11.33 11.06
C MET A 1 -5.39 10.62 10.78
N THR A 2 -4.26 11.18 11.24
CA THR A 2 -2.91 10.75 10.84
C THR A 2 -2.55 9.32 11.25
N LYS A 3 -3.08 8.83 12.37
CA LYS A 3 -2.92 7.41 12.76
C LYS A 3 -3.62 6.46 11.80
N LEU A 4 -4.81 6.79 11.29
CA LEU A 4 -5.48 5.97 10.28
C LEU A 4 -4.74 6.03 8.94
N ASP A 5 -4.18 7.19 8.58
CA ASP A 5 -3.29 7.27 7.42
C ASP A 5 -2.12 6.29 7.55
N SER A 6 -1.46 6.25 8.71
CA SER A 6 -0.37 5.32 8.97
C SER A 6 -0.81 3.85 8.86
N VAL A 7 -1.97 3.48 9.42
CA VAL A 7 -2.52 2.13 9.34
C VAL A 7 -2.78 1.71 7.90
N ILE A 8 -3.40 2.58 7.10
CA ILE A 8 -3.68 2.32 5.67
C ILE A 8 -2.35 2.16 4.92
N ARG A 9 -1.40 3.05 5.19
CA ARG A 9 -0.10 3.08 4.52
C ARG A 9 0.74 1.83 4.86
N GLU A 10 0.76 1.40 6.12
CA GLU A 10 1.45 0.16 6.51
C GLU A 10 0.76 -1.08 5.94
N THR A 11 -0.56 -1.09 5.89
CA THR A 11 -1.31 -2.18 5.27
C THR A 11 -0.93 -2.31 3.80
N LEU A 12 -0.91 -1.21 3.06
CA LEU A 12 -0.56 -1.17 1.64
C LEU A 12 0.95 -1.31 1.36
N ARG A 13 1.82 -1.14 2.37
CA ARG A 13 3.25 -1.45 2.27
C ARG A 13 3.45 -2.96 2.16
N LEU A 14 2.92 -3.70 3.14
CA LEU A 14 3.01 -5.16 3.18
C LEU A 14 2.09 -5.85 2.17
N HIS A 15 0.93 -5.25 1.88
CA HIS A 15 -0.11 -5.82 1.02
C HIS A 15 -0.55 -4.79 -0.02
N PRO A 16 0.32 -4.41 -0.97
CA PRO A 16 -0.05 -3.48 -2.04
C PRO A 16 -1.19 -4.04 -2.89
N LEU A 17 -1.91 -3.13 -3.56
CA LEU A 17 -2.98 -3.48 -4.49
C LEU A 17 -2.47 -4.39 -5.61
N ASN A 18 -1.26 -4.12 -6.11
CA ASN A 18 -0.55 -4.95 -7.06
C ASN A 18 0.93 -5.08 -6.61
N ALA A 19 1.44 -6.31 -6.58
CA ALA A 19 2.84 -6.61 -6.27
C ALA A 19 3.80 -6.08 -7.34
N GLN A 20 3.35 -6.04 -8.59
CA GLN A 20 4.04 -5.46 -9.74
C GLN A 20 3.16 -4.35 -10.33
N GLY A 21 3.73 -3.17 -10.53
CA GLY A 21 3.01 -1.99 -10.99
C GLY A 21 3.76 -1.24 -12.07
N MET A 22 3.12 -0.17 -12.55
CA MET A 22 3.72 0.79 -13.48
C MET A 22 4.30 0.14 -14.75
N VAL A 23 3.59 -0.86 -15.29
CA VAL A 23 3.99 -1.52 -16.54
C VAL A 23 3.93 -0.52 -17.70
N ARG A 24 5.02 -0.39 -18.45
CA ARG A 24 5.16 0.47 -19.62
C ARG A 24 5.81 -0.29 -20.76
N GLU A 25 5.40 -0.01 -21.98
CA GLU A 25 6.08 -0.48 -23.18
C GLU A 25 6.96 0.64 -23.74
N VAL A 26 8.18 0.30 -24.13
CA VAL A 26 9.07 1.23 -24.82
C VAL A 26 8.57 1.42 -26.24
N VAL A 27 8.02 2.59 -26.53
CA VAL A 27 7.50 2.93 -27.87
C VAL A 27 8.50 3.68 -28.74
N ALA A 28 9.55 4.26 -28.13
CA ALA A 28 10.56 5.04 -28.84
C ALA A 28 11.36 4.17 -29.83
N ILE A 29 11.46 4.61 -31.08
CA ILE A 29 12.29 3.94 -32.11
C ILE A 29 13.76 3.99 -31.66
N GLY A 30 14.42 2.84 -31.70
CA GLY A 30 15.80 2.69 -31.23
C GLY A 30 15.95 2.48 -29.72
N GLY A 31 14.93 2.80 -28.92
CA GLY A 31 14.94 2.60 -27.47
C GLY A 31 15.77 3.63 -26.69
N PRO A 32 15.37 4.01 -25.46
CA PRO A 32 16.19 4.85 -24.60
C PRO A 32 17.31 4.04 -23.93
N GLU A 33 18.37 4.73 -23.51
CA GLU A 33 19.44 4.17 -22.70
C GLU A 33 19.29 4.69 -21.25
N THR A 34 19.48 3.81 -20.26
CA THR A 34 19.49 4.21 -18.85
C THR A 34 20.79 4.98 -18.51
N PRO A 35 20.85 5.72 -17.38
CA PRO A 35 22.06 6.44 -16.99
C PRO A 35 23.32 5.57 -16.82
N ASP A 36 23.15 4.27 -16.55
CA ASP A 36 24.21 3.27 -16.43
C ASP A 36 24.51 2.51 -17.73
N GLY A 37 23.87 2.89 -18.85
CA GLY A 37 24.20 2.41 -20.19
C GLY A 37 23.38 1.23 -20.70
N LEU A 38 22.29 0.86 -20.02
CA LEU A 38 21.40 -0.22 -20.47
C LEU A 38 20.47 0.31 -21.56
N LEU A 39 20.63 -0.17 -22.78
CA LEU A 39 19.68 0.06 -23.86
C LEU A 39 18.37 -0.69 -23.57
N LEU A 40 17.24 0.02 -23.70
CA LEU A 40 15.89 -0.51 -23.57
C LEU A 40 15.24 -0.55 -24.95
N PRO A 41 15.27 -1.68 -25.68
CA PRO A 41 14.76 -1.75 -27.06
C PRO A 41 13.27 -1.39 -27.18
N GLN A 42 12.87 -0.94 -28.37
CA GLN A 42 11.46 -0.76 -28.70
C GLN A 42 10.69 -2.08 -28.53
N GLY A 43 9.50 -2.02 -27.92
CA GLY A 43 8.66 -3.17 -27.58
C GLY A 43 8.97 -3.81 -26.22
N THR A 44 10.06 -3.42 -25.56
CA THR A 44 10.37 -3.91 -24.20
C THR A 44 9.33 -3.43 -23.20
N HIS A 45 8.86 -4.36 -22.37
CA HIS A 45 8.00 -4.04 -21.23
C HIS A 45 8.83 -3.83 -19.97
N ILE A 46 8.64 -2.69 -19.31
CA ILE A 46 9.30 -2.28 -18.09
C ILE A 46 8.26 -2.19 -16.99
N SER A 47 8.60 -2.59 -15.77
CA SER A 47 7.71 -2.52 -14.62
C SER A 47 8.48 -2.37 -13.32
N LEU A 48 7.81 -1.94 -12.25
CA LEU A 48 8.38 -1.84 -10.92
C LEU A 48 7.80 -2.90 -9.99
N LEU A 49 8.68 -3.54 -9.21
CA LEU A 49 8.32 -4.55 -8.22
C LEU A 49 7.95 -3.88 -6.89
N THR A 50 6.73 -3.35 -6.81
CA THR A 50 6.20 -2.61 -5.66
C THR A 50 6.35 -3.37 -4.34
N SER A 51 5.99 -4.65 -4.28
CA SER A 51 6.08 -5.44 -3.03
C SER A 51 7.52 -5.62 -2.57
N THR A 52 8.44 -5.88 -3.50
CA THR A 52 9.86 -6.06 -3.20
C THR A 52 10.46 -4.76 -2.68
N MET A 53 10.21 -3.64 -3.36
CA MET A 53 10.68 -2.32 -2.94
C MET A 53 10.13 -1.92 -1.55
N HIS A 54 8.86 -2.19 -1.26
CA HIS A 54 8.27 -1.96 0.06
C HIS A 54 8.78 -2.90 1.17
N SER A 55 9.48 -3.97 0.80
CA SER A 55 10.11 -4.90 1.73
C SER A 55 11.61 -4.67 1.86
N ASP A 56 12.15 -3.73 1.08
CA ASP A 56 13.56 -3.33 1.11
C ASP A 56 13.85 -2.54 2.42
N PRO A 57 14.80 -3.00 3.25
CA PRO A 57 15.20 -2.31 4.48
C PRO A 57 15.70 -0.88 4.25
N ASP A 58 16.36 -0.62 3.12
CA ASP A 58 16.92 0.71 2.81
C ASP A 58 15.82 1.71 2.44
N VAL A 59 14.69 1.21 1.94
CA VAL A 59 13.52 2.03 1.58
C VAL A 59 12.57 2.21 2.76
N SER A 60 12.27 1.12 3.46
CA SER A 60 11.20 1.10 4.48
C SER A 60 11.69 1.31 5.91
N GLY A 61 12.98 1.05 6.16
CA GLY A 61 13.64 1.14 7.45
C GLY A 61 13.18 0.09 8.47
N GLY A 62 14.08 -0.32 9.36
CA GLY A 62 13.78 -1.26 10.45
C GLY A 62 13.42 -2.66 9.94
N ASP A 63 12.69 -3.42 10.77
CA ASP A 63 12.15 -4.73 10.36
C ASP A 63 11.02 -4.52 9.35
N THR A 64 11.22 -5.01 8.13
CA THR A 64 10.27 -4.84 7.03
C THR A 64 9.18 -5.91 7.01
N ALA A 65 9.37 -7.04 7.70
CA ALA A 65 8.35 -8.09 7.85
C ALA A 65 7.37 -7.77 8.98
N GLU A 66 7.82 -7.01 9.99
CA GLU A 66 6.96 -6.55 11.08
C GLU A 66 5.88 -5.57 10.58
N TYR A 67 4.63 -5.83 10.99
CA TYR A 67 3.53 -4.89 10.80
C TYR A 67 3.48 -3.90 11.96
N ASP A 68 3.99 -2.69 11.73
CA ASP A 68 3.89 -1.59 12.69
C ASP A 68 2.83 -0.57 12.21
N PRO A 69 1.61 -0.59 12.77
CA PRO A 69 0.52 0.28 12.31
C PRO A 69 0.83 1.77 12.46
N LEU A 70 1.81 2.14 13.30
CA LEU A 70 2.21 3.51 13.56
C LEU A 70 3.57 3.87 12.98
N ARG A 71 4.17 3.03 12.13
CA ARG A 71 5.46 3.27 11.45
C ARG A 71 5.51 4.65 10.81
N PHE A 72 4.56 4.93 9.93
CA PHE A 72 4.49 6.20 9.19
C PHE A 72 4.03 7.37 10.05
N TYR A 73 3.21 7.12 11.08
CA TYR A 73 2.87 8.14 12.07
C TYR A 73 4.13 8.61 12.81
N LYS A 74 4.99 7.69 13.27
CA LYS A 74 6.25 7.99 13.95
C LYS A 74 7.23 8.73 13.04
N GLN A 75 7.39 8.28 11.80
CA GLN A 75 8.21 8.98 10.79
C GLN A 75 7.70 10.41 10.53
N GLY A 76 6.39 10.58 10.53
CA GLY A 76 5.72 11.88 10.39
C GLY A 76 6.04 12.91 11.45
N LEU A 77 6.25 12.47 12.69
CA LEU A 77 6.64 13.36 13.79
C LEU A 77 8.00 14.02 13.54
N GLY A 78 8.85 13.39 12.72
CA GLY A 78 10.12 13.95 12.23
C GLY A 78 10.00 14.75 10.93
N GLY A 79 8.80 15.09 10.47
CA GLY A 79 8.56 15.83 9.22
C GLY A 79 8.34 14.94 7.99
N GLY A 80 8.19 13.63 8.16
CA GLY A 80 7.95 12.68 7.08
C GLY A 80 6.57 12.80 6.41
N GLN A 81 6.48 12.29 5.17
CA GLN A 81 5.24 12.20 4.40
C GLN A 81 4.30 11.15 4.99
N THR A 82 3.24 11.58 5.68
CA THR A 82 2.36 10.67 6.46
C THR A 82 1.06 10.31 5.79
N ALA A 83 0.60 11.07 4.80
CA ALA A 83 -0.74 10.88 4.27
C ALA A 83 -0.81 9.58 3.46
N ALA A 84 -1.89 8.80 3.62
CA ALA A 84 -2.04 7.54 2.89
C ALA A 84 -2.20 7.75 1.38
N VAL A 85 -2.65 8.94 0.96
CA VAL A 85 -2.77 9.34 -0.47
C VAL A 85 -1.43 9.69 -1.12
N GLN A 86 -0.38 9.83 -0.31
CA GLN A 86 0.88 10.40 -0.75
C GLN A 86 1.77 9.31 -1.36
N VAL A 87 2.29 9.58 -2.55
CA VAL A 87 3.17 8.67 -3.29
C VAL A 87 4.58 9.24 -3.35
N SER A 88 5.57 8.37 -3.42
CA SER A 88 6.99 8.74 -3.53
C SER A 88 7.76 7.62 -4.20
N GLU A 89 9.02 7.85 -4.55
CA GLU A 89 9.90 6.81 -5.11
C GLU A 89 9.98 5.59 -4.19
N GLY A 90 10.07 5.80 -2.87
CA GLY A 90 10.03 4.72 -1.88
C GLY A 90 8.64 4.21 -1.49
N TYR A 91 7.55 4.69 -2.11
CA TYR A 91 6.20 4.26 -1.76
C TYR A 91 5.22 4.33 -2.94
N LEU A 92 4.98 3.18 -3.57
CA LEU A 92 4.35 3.04 -4.88
C LEU A 92 2.97 2.37 -4.86
N SER A 93 2.31 2.23 -3.69
CA SER A 93 1.00 1.54 -3.59
C SER A 93 -0.11 2.14 -4.46
N PHE A 94 0.02 3.42 -4.82
CA PHE A 94 -0.87 4.13 -5.73
C PHE A 94 -0.16 4.57 -7.03
N GLY A 95 0.98 3.98 -7.38
CA GLY A 95 1.82 4.41 -8.50
C GLY A 95 2.58 5.71 -8.21
N LEU A 96 3.16 6.31 -9.24
CA LEU A 96 3.96 7.54 -9.16
C LEU A 96 3.82 8.38 -10.43
N GLY A 97 4.08 9.68 -10.33
CA GLY A 97 4.11 10.62 -11.45
C GLY A 97 2.73 10.87 -12.06
N GLU A 98 2.70 11.17 -13.36
CA GLU A 98 1.48 11.52 -14.11
C GLU A 98 0.42 10.41 -14.10
N HIS A 99 0.84 9.17 -13.89
CA HIS A 99 -0.04 8.00 -13.84
C HIS A 99 -0.30 7.50 -12.42
N ALA A 100 0.03 8.30 -11.40
CA ALA A 100 -0.38 8.01 -10.04
C ALA A 100 -1.91 7.92 -9.95
N CYS A 101 -2.42 6.90 -9.26
CA CYS A 101 -3.84 6.57 -9.18
C CYS A 101 -4.67 7.80 -8.80
N PRO A 102 -5.52 8.33 -9.69
CA PRO A 102 -6.32 9.52 -9.39
C PRO A 102 -7.39 9.22 -8.31
N GLY A 103 -7.84 7.97 -8.23
CA GLY A 103 -8.82 7.52 -7.24
C GLY A 103 -8.31 7.41 -5.81
N ARG A 104 -7.00 7.58 -5.55
CA ARG A 104 -6.40 7.41 -4.22
C ARG A 104 -7.02 8.30 -3.15
N PHE A 105 -7.38 9.54 -3.49
CA PHE A 105 -8.01 10.48 -2.55
C PHE A 105 -9.40 10.00 -2.13
N PHE A 106 -10.21 9.58 -3.10
CA PHE A 106 -11.52 9.02 -2.84
C PHE A 106 -11.41 7.73 -2.02
N ALA A 107 -10.60 6.78 -2.48
CA ALA A 107 -10.44 5.48 -1.83
C ALA A 107 -9.98 5.62 -0.37
N VAL A 108 -8.94 6.42 -0.11
CA VAL A 108 -8.42 6.64 1.25
C VAL A 108 -9.49 7.29 2.15
N ASN A 109 -10.26 8.25 1.64
CA ASN A 109 -11.31 8.88 2.43
C ASN A 109 -12.44 7.89 2.76
N VAL A 110 -12.89 7.09 1.79
CA VAL A 110 -13.89 6.05 2.01
C VAL A 110 -13.39 5.02 3.02
N ILE A 111 -12.15 4.53 2.88
CA ILE A 111 -11.54 3.59 3.83
C ILE A 111 -11.49 4.18 5.23
N LYS A 112 -11.07 5.45 5.39
CA LYS A 112 -11.06 6.12 6.69
C LYS A 112 -12.44 6.20 7.31
N LEU A 113 -13.47 6.54 6.53
CA LEU A 113 -14.85 6.60 7.01
C LEU A 113 -15.36 5.21 7.45
N MET A 114 -15.06 4.17 6.67
CA MET A 114 -15.39 2.78 7.02
C MET A 114 -14.70 2.36 8.31
N LEU A 115 -13.38 2.57 8.43
CA LEU A 115 -12.62 2.25 9.63
C LEU A 115 -13.14 3.03 10.85
N ALA A 116 -13.38 4.33 10.71
CA ALA A 116 -13.95 5.13 11.78
C ALA A 116 -15.31 4.58 12.25
N HIS A 117 -16.20 4.25 11.31
CA HIS A 117 -17.49 3.67 11.62
C HIS A 117 -17.36 2.34 12.38
N LEU A 118 -16.51 1.44 11.88
CA LEU A 118 -16.28 0.13 12.50
C LEU A 118 -15.72 0.29 13.92
N LEU A 119 -14.72 1.14 14.10
CA LEU A 119 -14.06 1.37 15.39
C LEU A 119 -14.96 2.06 16.44
N VAL A 120 -15.88 2.93 16.00
CA VAL A 120 -16.82 3.61 16.90
C VAL A 120 -17.97 2.69 17.29
N ARG A 121 -18.48 1.87 16.36
CA ARG A 121 -19.73 1.13 16.55
C ARG A 121 -19.59 -0.34 16.88
N TYR A 122 -18.39 -0.93 16.77
CA TYR A 122 -18.20 -2.35 16.97
C TYR A 122 -16.97 -2.65 17.82
N ASP A 123 -17.09 -3.68 18.66
CA ASP A 123 -15.95 -4.38 19.22
C ASP A 123 -15.55 -5.48 18.24
N ILE A 124 -14.28 -5.50 17.83
CA ILE A 124 -13.74 -6.43 16.84
C ILE A 124 -12.82 -7.41 17.57
N GLU A 125 -13.10 -8.70 17.48
CA GLU A 125 -12.24 -9.74 18.06
C GLU A 125 -10.99 -9.88 17.18
N PRO A 126 -9.77 -9.75 17.74
CA PRO A 126 -8.55 -9.98 16.99
C PRO A 126 -8.43 -11.46 16.62
N PHE A 127 -7.80 -11.73 15.48
CA PHE A 127 -7.40 -13.09 15.15
C PHE A 127 -6.23 -13.51 16.04
N ALA A 128 -6.18 -14.79 16.42
CA ALA A 128 -5.03 -15.37 17.12
C ALA A 128 -3.76 -15.33 16.24
N GLU A 129 -3.93 -15.57 14.95
CA GLU A 129 -2.87 -15.50 13.94
C GLU A 129 -3.37 -14.74 12.71
N ARG A 130 -2.45 -14.13 11.94
CA ARG A 130 -2.81 -13.41 10.73
C ARG A 130 -3.44 -14.38 9.71
N PRO A 131 -4.66 -14.13 9.22
CA PRO A 131 -5.25 -14.97 8.19
C PRO A 131 -4.42 -14.95 6.91
N GLY A 132 -4.27 -16.11 6.28
CA GLY A 132 -3.61 -16.21 4.98
C GLY A 132 -4.39 -15.50 3.86
N PHE A 133 -3.69 -15.24 2.75
CA PHE A 133 -4.24 -14.63 1.55
C PHE A 133 -4.02 -15.54 0.33
N THR A 134 -4.70 -15.21 -0.76
CA THR A 134 -4.48 -15.76 -2.10
C THR A 134 -3.87 -14.66 -2.96
N ALA A 135 -2.76 -14.97 -3.63
CA ALA A 135 -2.19 -14.10 -4.64
C ALA A 135 -2.92 -14.33 -5.97
N LEU A 136 -3.53 -13.28 -6.53
CA LEU A 136 -4.20 -13.32 -7.82
C LEU A 136 -3.83 -12.09 -8.63
N ALA A 137 -3.22 -12.29 -9.80
CA ALA A 137 -2.78 -11.22 -10.69
C ALA A 137 -1.96 -10.11 -9.98
N GLY A 138 -1.12 -10.50 -9.02
CA GLY A 138 -0.32 -9.57 -8.21
C GLY A 138 -1.03 -8.95 -7.01
N ALA A 139 -2.35 -9.07 -6.90
CA ALA A 139 -3.10 -8.65 -5.72
C ALA A 139 -3.05 -9.72 -4.62
N MET A 140 -2.98 -9.29 -3.36
CA MET A 140 -3.09 -10.18 -2.20
C MET A 140 -4.47 -10.06 -1.57
N ILE A 141 -5.30 -11.07 -1.82
CA ILE A 141 -6.72 -11.07 -1.43
C ILE A 141 -6.88 -11.99 -0.22
N PRO A 142 -7.49 -11.53 0.90
CA PRO A 142 -7.81 -12.42 2.01
C PRO A 142 -8.61 -13.64 1.54
N LYS A 143 -8.34 -14.82 2.13
CA LYS A 143 -9.10 -16.04 1.77
C LYS A 143 -10.61 -15.79 1.91
N ALA A 144 -11.39 -16.21 0.91
CA ALA A 144 -12.84 -15.94 0.86
C ALA A 144 -13.63 -16.47 2.08
N LYS A 145 -13.10 -17.47 2.79
CA LYS A 145 -13.70 -18.04 4.00
C LYS A 145 -13.28 -17.33 5.30
N THR A 146 -12.44 -16.30 5.24
CA THR A 146 -12.01 -15.53 6.42
C THR A 146 -13.20 -14.77 6.99
N LYS A 147 -13.49 -14.99 8.28
CA LYS A 147 -14.60 -14.35 8.99
C LYS A 147 -14.05 -13.48 10.11
N VAL A 148 -14.46 -12.22 10.15
CA VAL A 148 -14.17 -11.30 11.27
C VAL A 148 -15.34 -11.35 12.24
N LYS A 149 -15.08 -11.63 13.52
CA LYS A 149 -16.11 -11.57 14.55
C LYS A 149 -16.21 -10.13 15.08
N MET A 150 -17.44 -9.63 15.10
CA MET A 150 -17.72 -8.26 15.52
C MET A 150 -18.97 -8.24 16.38
N ARG A 151 -18.95 -7.48 17.47
CA ARG A 151 -20.11 -7.21 18.32
C ARG A 151 -20.47 -5.74 18.23
N LYS A 152 -21.72 -5.41 17.90
CA LYS A 152 -22.18 -4.02 17.90
C LYS A 152 -22.14 -3.47 19.33
N ARG A 153 -21.57 -2.28 19.49
CA ARG A 153 -21.58 -1.54 20.75
C ARG A 153 -22.96 -0.98 21.01
N SER A 154 -23.38 -1.02 22.26
CA SER A 154 -24.52 -0.24 22.75
C SER A 154 -24.08 1.21 22.74
N VAL A 155 -24.33 1.94 21.65
CA VAL A 155 -24.00 3.36 21.59
C VAL A 155 -24.97 4.08 22.53
N ILE A 156 -24.49 4.46 23.71
CA ILE A 156 -25.14 5.51 24.52
C ILE A 156 -24.66 6.82 23.86
N VAL A 157 -25.57 7.45 23.11
CA VAL A 157 -25.39 8.83 22.65
C VAL A 157 -25.84 9.75 23.77
#